data_AF-A0A497N232-F1
#
_entry.id   AF-A0A497N232-F1
#
_cell.length_a   1.000
_cell.length_b   1.000
_cell.length_c   1.000
_cell.angle_alpha   90.00
_cell.angle_beta   90.00
_cell.angle_gamma   90.00
#
_symmetry.space_group_name_H-M   'P 1'
#
loop_
_entity.id
_entity.type
_entity.pdbx_description
1 polymer ?
#
loop_
_entity_poly.entity_id
_entity_poly.type
_entity_poly.pdbx_seq_one_letter_code
_entity_poly.pdbx_strand_id
1 'polypeptide(L)'
;MGQFQMVLVEMPLLSGLFGEQSNILTWIIQVFFLVFIFAYIFYGQRLQMALWARDIERSLYKLKALRDKAREISISTVKELGKPEVDPTSRIDQFLERFFIEPVNLDPAGIVWKLDHLLNVRDLSMKDEVRRLAPNADESTINNLENLLEAAMDLNFVYRYIRHYYLLSKRTKSYLLLAQLQMIMPIILEQASAFEGAIQAFSKGQPIGDGAGALVANKLVRGREWKKIEKDMVFAETNIDSRKVYVLKAEGPGGNVGKPGDAITTLIENLKSSDSSKPSLIIMVDAALKFEGEKTGDVAEGIGAAIGGIGVERFKIEEVANKYKIPLFAVVIKESLREAISPMKKEIYEGVEKALERIKRIINENTKEGDIVIIAGIGNTIGIA
;
A
#
# COMPACT_ATOMS: atom_id res chain seq x y z
N MET A 1 35.30 -47.87 44.19
CA MET A 1 34.63 -46.68 44.77
C MET A 1 34.29 -45.76 43.62
N GLY A 2 33.02 -45.42 43.41
CA GLY A 2 32.58 -44.50 42.34
C GLY A 2 31.39 -45.03 41.55
N GLN A 3 30.19 -44.78 42.06
CA GLN A 3 28.90 -44.98 41.39
C GLN A 3 28.75 -44.01 40.20
N PHE A 4 28.12 -44.45 39.11
CA PHE A 4 27.25 -43.58 38.32
C PHE A 4 26.00 -44.38 37.95
N GLN A 5 24.92 -44.09 38.68
CA GLN A 5 23.55 -44.50 38.38
C GLN A 5 23.10 -43.83 37.09
N MET A 6 22.69 -44.62 36.11
CA MET A 6 21.79 -44.15 35.05
C MET A 6 20.40 -44.71 35.39
N VAL A 7 19.66 -43.97 36.22
CA VAL A 7 18.24 -44.23 36.45
C VAL A 7 17.52 -43.88 35.15
N LEU A 8 17.12 -44.91 34.41
CA LEU A 8 16.09 -44.80 33.39
C LEU A 8 14.82 -44.31 34.07
N VAL A 9 14.51 -43.03 33.90
CA VAL A 9 13.22 -42.46 34.23
C VAL A 9 12.22 -43.09 33.27
N GLU A 10 11.47 -44.09 33.74
CA GLU A 10 10.28 -44.57 33.05
C GLU A 10 9.32 -43.39 32.88
N MET A 11 9.05 -43.00 31.63
CA MET A 11 8.05 -41.99 31.33
C MET A 11 6.64 -42.50 31.74
N PRO A 12 5.97 -41.90 32.73
CA PRO A 12 4.66 -42.36 33.21
C PRO A 12 3.50 -42.00 32.25
N LEU A 13 3.81 -41.35 31.12
CA LEU A 13 2.78 -40.85 30.19
C LEU A 13 2.06 -41.95 29.41
N LEU A 14 2.64 -43.16 29.35
CA LEU A 14 2.01 -44.32 28.68
C LEU A 14 1.28 -45.26 29.65
N SER A 15 1.61 -45.26 30.94
CA SER A 15 0.96 -46.13 31.94
C SER A 15 -0.40 -45.59 32.40
N GLY A 16 -0.64 -44.27 32.33
CA GLY A 16 -1.94 -43.66 32.66
C GLY A 16 -3.06 -43.91 31.63
N LEU A 17 -2.73 -44.43 30.44
CA LEU A 17 -3.72 -44.81 29.42
C LEU A 17 -4.28 -46.23 29.63
N PHE A 18 -3.63 -47.04 30.47
CA PHE A 18 -4.05 -48.38 30.83
C PHE A 18 -4.23 -48.47 32.35
N GLY A 19 -5.34 -47.93 32.84
CA GLY A 19 -5.68 -47.99 34.26
C GLY A 19 -5.77 -49.45 34.77
N GLU A 20 -5.13 -49.70 35.91
CA GLU A 20 -4.95 -50.99 36.61
C GLU A 20 -6.23 -51.68 37.13
N GLN A 21 -7.41 -51.34 36.62
CA GLN A 21 -8.61 -52.18 36.71
C GLN A 21 -9.35 -52.10 35.38
N SER A 22 -9.01 -53.02 34.47
CA SER A 22 -9.61 -53.05 33.15
C SER A 22 -11.02 -53.64 33.17
N ASN A 23 -12.01 -52.81 33.52
CA ASN A 23 -13.40 -53.10 33.25
C ASN A 23 -13.61 -53.26 31.73
N ILE A 24 -14.37 -54.28 31.30
CA ILE A 24 -14.74 -54.51 29.90
C ILE A 24 -15.32 -53.23 29.26
N LEU A 25 -16.06 -52.44 30.05
CA LEU A 25 -16.60 -51.14 29.65
C LEU A 25 -15.51 -50.14 29.22
N THR A 26 -14.39 -50.08 29.94
CA THR A 26 -13.26 -49.19 29.64
C THR A 26 -12.59 -49.57 28.32
N TRP A 27 -12.41 -50.88 28.07
CA TRP A 27 -11.90 -51.39 26.80
C TRP A 27 -12.84 -51.07 25.63
N ILE A 28 -14.16 -51.25 25.81
CA ILE A 28 -15.16 -50.90 24.79
C ILE A 28 -15.10 -49.41 24.45
N ILE A 29 -15.01 -48.54 25.47
CA ILE A 29 -14.91 -47.08 25.28
C ILE A 29 -13.61 -46.71 24.56
N GLN A 30 -12.48 -47.32 24.91
CA GLN A 30 -11.20 -47.06 24.26
C GLN A 30 -11.20 -47.51 22.79
N VAL A 31 -11.72 -48.70 22.49
CA VAL A 31 -11.84 -49.20 21.11
C VAL A 31 -12.78 -48.31 20.30
N PHE A 32 -13.92 -47.91 20.88
CA PHE A 32 -14.83 -46.97 20.23
C PHE A 32 -14.17 -45.61 19.97
N PHE A 33 -13.43 -45.06 20.93
CA PHE A 33 -12.72 -43.81 20.79
C PHE A 33 -11.63 -43.88 19.71
N LEU A 34 -10.92 -45.01 19.62
CA LEU A 34 -9.91 -45.24 18.60
C LEU A 34 -10.55 -45.31 17.20
N VAL A 35 -11.65 -46.06 17.05
CA VAL A 35 -12.44 -46.13 15.81
C VAL A 35 -12.98 -44.74 15.43
N PHE A 36 -13.44 -43.96 16.41
CA PHE A 36 -13.90 -42.59 16.19
C PHE A 36 -12.77 -41.68 15.71
N ILE A 37 -11.58 -41.74 16.31
CA ILE A 37 -10.40 -40.98 15.87
C ILE A 37 -10.03 -41.35 14.43
N PHE A 38 -9.96 -42.64 14.10
CA PHE A 38 -9.66 -43.07 12.74
C PHE A 38 -10.72 -42.61 11.75
N ALA A 39 -12.01 -42.72 12.09
CA ALA A 39 -13.09 -42.18 11.29
C ALA A 39 -12.96 -40.65 11.12
N TYR A 40 -12.62 -39.91 12.18
CA TYR A 40 -12.40 -38.47 12.12
C TYR A 40 -11.21 -38.09 11.24
N ILE A 41 -10.09 -38.81 11.30
CA ILE A 41 -8.91 -38.53 10.47
C ILE A 41 -9.26 -38.74 8.98
N PHE A 42 -9.94 -39.83 8.63
CA PHE A 42 -10.23 -40.14 7.22
C PHE A 42 -11.43 -39.35 6.64
N TYR A 43 -12.48 -39.12 7.44
CA TYR A 43 -13.70 -38.44 6.99
C TYR A 43 -13.72 -36.95 7.36
N GLY A 44 -13.14 -36.57 8.50
CA GLY A 44 -13.07 -35.19 8.95
C GLY A 44 -12.30 -34.30 7.99
N GLN A 45 -11.20 -34.80 7.40
CA GLN A 45 -10.47 -34.05 6.38
C GLN A 45 -11.35 -33.72 5.15
N ARG A 46 -12.17 -34.68 4.69
CA ARG A 46 -13.08 -34.47 3.55
C ARG A 46 -14.19 -33.48 3.89
N LEU A 47 -14.75 -33.58 5.09
CA LEU A 47 -15.76 -32.65 5.58
C LEU A 47 -15.19 -31.23 5.71
N GLN A 48 -14.01 -31.10 6.29
CA GLN A 48 -13.30 -29.83 6.44
C GLN A 48 -13.00 -29.19 5.09
N MET A 49 -12.52 -29.96 4.11
CA MET A 49 -12.34 -29.46 2.74
C MET A 49 -13.64 -28.98 2.12
N ALA A 50 -14.76 -29.69 2.31
CA ALA A 50 -16.04 -29.25 1.78
C ALA A 50 -16.50 -27.92 2.40
N LEU A 51 -16.32 -27.75 3.71
CA LEU A 51 -16.63 -26.49 4.42
C LEU A 51 -15.76 -25.35 3.91
N TRP A 52 -14.44 -25.54 3.86
CA TRP A 52 -13.50 -24.53 3.34
C TRP A 52 -13.77 -24.17 1.90
N ALA A 53 -14.06 -25.15 1.04
CA ALA A 53 -14.38 -24.89 -0.36
C ALA A 53 -15.62 -24.01 -0.52
N ARG A 54 -16.64 -24.21 0.33
CA ARG A 54 -17.86 -23.39 0.34
C ARG A 54 -17.58 -21.97 0.83
N ASP A 55 -16.76 -21.81 1.86
CA ASP A 55 -16.41 -20.49 2.39
C ASP A 55 -15.56 -19.70 1.38
N ILE A 56 -14.59 -20.35 0.71
CA ILE A 56 -13.83 -19.75 -0.38
C ILE A 56 -14.76 -19.38 -1.55
N GLU A 57 -15.72 -20.22 -1.91
CA GLU A 57 -16.68 -19.93 -2.99
C GLU A 57 -17.52 -18.68 -2.71
N ARG A 58 -17.97 -18.51 -1.47
CA ARG A 58 -18.66 -17.28 -1.03
C ARG A 58 -17.74 -16.06 -1.12
N SER A 59 -16.49 -16.18 -0.71
CA SER A 59 -15.50 -15.10 -0.81
C SER A 59 -15.20 -14.75 -2.27
N LEU A 60 -15.07 -15.74 -3.15
CA LEU A 60 -14.91 -15.54 -4.59
C LEU A 60 -16.12 -14.85 -5.22
N TYR A 61 -17.33 -15.15 -4.77
CA TYR A 61 -18.52 -14.46 -5.24
C TYR A 61 -18.48 -12.96 -4.87
N LYS A 62 -18.05 -12.63 -3.65
CA LYS A 62 -17.84 -11.24 -3.23
C LYS A 62 -16.77 -10.54 -4.07
N LEU A 63 -15.61 -11.18 -4.27
CA LEU A 63 -14.54 -10.64 -5.13
C LEU A 63 -15.01 -10.41 -6.56
N LYS A 64 -15.79 -11.34 -7.12
CA LYS A 64 -16.37 -11.19 -8.45
C LYS A 64 -17.28 -9.96 -8.52
N ALA A 65 -18.17 -9.79 -7.53
CA ALA A 65 -19.06 -8.64 -7.48
C ALA A 65 -18.30 -7.31 -7.40
N LEU A 66 -17.24 -7.25 -6.58
CA LEU A 66 -16.37 -6.06 -6.50
C LEU A 66 -15.66 -5.77 -7.83
N ARG A 67 -15.09 -6.79 -8.46
CA ARG A 67 -14.45 -6.70 -9.78
C ARG A 67 -15.41 -6.23 -10.87
N ASP A 68 -16.62 -6.80 -10.92
CA ASP A 68 -17.63 -6.47 -11.93
C ASP A 68 -18.13 -5.02 -11.73
N LYS A 69 -18.34 -4.60 -10.48
CA LYS A 69 -18.70 -3.22 -10.12
C LYS A 69 -17.61 -2.22 -10.47
N ALA A 70 -16.34 -2.52 -10.17
CA ALA A 70 -15.21 -1.65 -10.51
C ALA A 70 -15.08 -1.44 -12.02
N ARG A 71 -15.26 -2.52 -12.80
CA ARG A 71 -15.33 -2.45 -14.26
C ARG A 71 -16.49 -1.58 -14.75
N GLU A 72 -17.69 -1.77 -14.21
CA GLU A 72 -18.87 -0.98 -14.57
C GLU A 72 -18.66 0.51 -14.31
N ILE A 73 -18.18 0.86 -13.10
CA ILE A 73 -17.90 2.25 -12.72
C ILE A 73 -16.83 2.84 -13.65
N SER A 74 -15.75 2.11 -13.93
CA SER A 74 -14.70 2.58 -14.85
C SER A 74 -15.25 2.91 -16.24
N ILE A 75 -16.12 2.04 -16.79
CA ILE A 75 -16.75 2.28 -18.09
C ILE A 75 -17.67 3.50 -18.04
N SER A 76 -18.52 3.61 -17.01
CA SER A 76 -19.43 4.76 -16.89
C SER A 76 -18.68 6.07 -16.72
N THR A 77 -17.64 6.11 -15.88
CA THR A 77 -16.87 7.32 -15.61
C THR A 77 -16.05 7.76 -16.82
N VAL A 78 -15.44 6.83 -17.57
CA VAL A 78 -14.77 7.16 -18.84
C VAL A 78 -15.76 7.72 -19.86
N LYS A 79 -16.97 7.17 -19.96
CA LYS A 79 -18.02 7.68 -20.86
C LYS A 79 -18.48 9.09 -20.45
N GLU A 80 -18.66 9.33 -19.16
CA GLU A 80 -19.13 10.60 -18.62
C GLU A 80 -18.09 11.72 -18.75
N LEU A 81 -16.86 11.47 -18.30
CA LEU A 81 -15.80 12.46 -18.21
C LEU A 81 -14.96 12.56 -19.50
N GLY A 82 -14.68 11.43 -20.14
CA GLY A 82 -13.83 11.36 -21.32
C GLY A 82 -14.56 11.59 -22.65
N LYS A 83 -15.88 11.34 -22.67
CA LYS A 83 -16.76 11.45 -23.84
C LYS A 83 -16.13 10.90 -25.14
N PRO A 84 -15.70 9.62 -25.16
CA PRO A 84 -15.11 9.02 -26.35
C PRO A 84 -16.14 8.90 -27.48
N GLU A 85 -15.67 8.99 -28.72
CA GLU A 85 -16.52 8.87 -29.92
C GLU A 85 -17.07 7.46 -30.13
N VAL A 86 -16.35 6.44 -29.65
CA VAL A 86 -16.68 5.01 -29.78
C VAL A 86 -16.80 4.40 -28.39
N ASP A 87 -17.61 3.34 -28.26
CA ASP A 87 -17.76 2.61 -27.00
C ASP A 87 -16.39 2.12 -26.46
N PRO A 88 -15.92 2.60 -25.30
CA PRO A 88 -14.60 2.28 -24.77
C PRO A 88 -14.52 0.88 -24.13
N THR A 89 -15.64 0.16 -24.02
CA THR A 89 -15.77 -1.08 -23.24
C THR A 89 -14.68 -2.12 -23.55
N SER A 90 -14.49 -2.48 -24.83
CA SER A 90 -13.50 -3.50 -25.21
C SER A 90 -12.07 -3.06 -24.92
N ARG A 91 -11.79 -1.76 -25.03
CA ARG A 91 -10.46 -1.19 -24.80
C ARG A 91 -10.14 -1.09 -23.30
N ILE A 92 -11.15 -0.77 -22.49
CA ILE A 92 -11.06 -0.87 -21.03
C ILE A 92 -10.81 -2.31 -20.61
N ASP A 93 -11.51 -3.29 -21.18
CA ASP A 93 -11.25 -4.71 -20.88
C ASP A 93 -9.80 -5.13 -21.17
N GLN A 94 -9.22 -4.64 -22.26
CA GLN A 94 -7.80 -4.86 -22.57
C GLN A 94 -6.88 -4.14 -21.58
N PHE A 95 -7.24 -2.93 -21.13
CA PHE A 95 -6.49 -2.20 -20.10
C PHE A 95 -6.40 -3.00 -18.80
N LEU A 96 -7.51 -3.59 -18.34
CA LEU A 96 -7.58 -4.36 -17.10
C LEU A 96 -6.78 -5.68 -17.13
N GLU A 97 -6.25 -6.05 -18.29
CA GLU A 97 -5.43 -7.24 -18.52
C GLU A 97 -3.94 -6.92 -18.70
N ARG A 98 -3.55 -5.65 -18.59
CA ARG A 98 -2.14 -5.23 -18.62
C ARG A 98 -1.37 -5.82 -17.44
N PHE A 99 -0.07 -5.98 -17.63
CA PHE A 99 0.84 -6.50 -16.62
C PHE A 99 2.19 -5.78 -16.70
N PHE A 100 2.92 -5.80 -15.59
CA PHE A 100 4.28 -5.28 -15.49
C PHE A 100 5.25 -6.43 -15.23
N ILE A 101 6.39 -6.40 -15.92
CA ILE A 101 7.49 -7.36 -15.70
C ILE A 101 8.64 -6.58 -15.07
N GLU A 102 9.03 -6.97 -13.87
CA GLU A 102 10.17 -6.41 -13.17
C GLU A 102 11.50 -6.81 -13.84
N PRO A 103 12.54 -5.94 -13.76
CA PRO A 103 13.85 -6.27 -14.29
C PRO A 103 14.48 -7.43 -13.52
N VAL A 104 15.31 -8.22 -14.20
CA VAL A 104 16.06 -9.32 -13.58
C VAL A 104 17.00 -8.78 -12.50
N ASN A 105 17.01 -9.45 -11.33
CA ASN A 105 17.75 -9.05 -10.14
C ASN A 105 19.06 -9.85 -9.90
N LEU A 106 19.53 -10.60 -10.91
CA LEU A 106 20.77 -11.38 -10.84
C LEU A 106 22.02 -10.51 -10.63
N ASP A 107 22.04 -9.31 -11.20
CA ASP A 107 23.05 -8.29 -10.94
C ASP A 107 22.39 -7.10 -10.19
N PRO A 108 22.61 -6.99 -8.87
CA PRO A 108 21.99 -5.94 -8.06
C PRO A 108 22.57 -4.56 -8.37
N ALA A 109 23.72 -4.45 -9.03
CA ALA A 109 24.27 -3.16 -9.41
C ALA A 109 23.37 -2.48 -10.45
N GLY A 110 22.90 -1.28 -10.11
CA GLY A 110 22.05 -0.48 -11.00
C GLY A 110 20.64 -1.04 -11.23
N ILE A 111 20.17 -1.99 -10.41
CA ILE A 111 18.78 -2.49 -10.50
C ILE A 111 17.75 -1.38 -10.31
N VAL A 112 18.03 -0.43 -9.40
CA VAL A 112 17.14 0.70 -9.11
C VAL A 112 16.91 1.57 -10.34
N TRP A 113 17.97 1.88 -11.10
CA TRP A 113 17.86 2.72 -12.31
C TRP A 113 17.16 1.99 -13.47
N LYS A 114 17.38 0.67 -13.61
CA LYS A 114 16.63 -0.17 -14.55
C LYS A 114 15.14 -0.18 -14.20
N LEU A 115 14.81 -0.34 -12.92
CA LEU A 115 13.45 -0.35 -12.43
C LEU A 115 12.77 1.02 -12.60
N ASP A 116 13.45 2.12 -12.26
CA ASP A 116 12.95 3.49 -12.50
C ASP A 116 12.59 3.70 -13.96
N HIS A 117 13.48 3.33 -14.90
CA HIS A 117 13.21 3.45 -16.33
C HIS A 117 11.94 2.68 -16.74
N LEU A 118 11.80 1.42 -16.30
CA LEU A 118 10.62 0.61 -16.63
C LEU A 118 9.33 1.15 -16.01
N LEU A 119 9.39 1.68 -14.78
CA LEU A 119 8.25 2.34 -14.15
C LEU A 119 7.85 3.61 -14.91
N ASN A 120 8.81 4.39 -15.40
CA ASN A 120 8.53 5.55 -16.26
C ASN A 120 7.84 5.17 -17.57
N VAL A 121 8.28 4.08 -18.20
CA VAL A 121 7.66 3.56 -19.43
C VAL A 121 6.24 3.06 -19.14
N ARG A 122 6.03 2.36 -18.01
CA ARG A 122 4.71 1.90 -17.56
C ARG A 122 3.77 3.09 -17.39
N ASP A 123 4.16 4.06 -16.58
CA ASP A 123 3.38 5.26 -16.27
C ASP A 123 3.00 6.04 -17.54
N LEU A 124 3.97 6.36 -18.41
CA LEU A 124 3.70 7.04 -19.68
C LEU A 124 2.75 6.23 -20.57
N SER A 125 2.96 4.91 -20.69
CA SER A 125 2.11 4.06 -21.51
C SER A 125 0.68 3.95 -20.96
N MET A 126 0.49 3.98 -19.65
CA MET A 126 -0.82 3.91 -19.01
C MET A 126 -1.56 5.22 -19.22
N LYS A 127 -0.92 6.34 -18.89
CA LYS A 127 -1.46 7.68 -19.11
C LYS A 127 -1.84 7.97 -20.56
N ASP A 128 -1.00 7.57 -21.53
CA ASP A 128 -1.31 7.70 -22.96
C ASP A 128 -2.50 6.84 -23.39
N GLU A 129 -2.68 5.68 -22.77
CA GLU A 129 -3.86 4.85 -23.03
C GLU A 129 -5.14 5.51 -22.46
N VAL A 130 -5.06 6.11 -21.28
CA VAL A 130 -6.17 6.87 -20.71
C VAL A 130 -6.52 8.08 -21.56
N ARG A 131 -5.54 8.83 -22.08
CA ARG A 131 -5.78 9.94 -23.02
C ARG A 131 -6.51 9.48 -24.28
N ARG A 132 -6.19 8.30 -24.79
CA ARG A 132 -6.90 7.72 -25.94
C ARG A 132 -8.31 7.23 -25.61
N LEU A 133 -8.56 6.85 -24.36
CA LEU A 133 -9.89 6.47 -23.86
C LEU A 133 -10.77 7.68 -23.53
N ALA A 134 -10.15 8.81 -23.16
CA ALA A 134 -10.81 10.01 -22.68
C ALA A 134 -10.23 11.28 -23.35
N PRO A 135 -10.40 11.45 -24.68
CA PRO A 135 -9.72 12.50 -25.44
C PRO A 135 -10.11 13.93 -25.03
N ASN A 136 -11.27 14.11 -24.41
CA ASN A 136 -11.81 15.42 -24.02
C ASN A 136 -11.56 15.78 -22.54
N ALA A 137 -10.87 14.93 -21.79
CA ALA A 137 -10.60 15.14 -20.38
C ALA A 137 -9.38 16.06 -20.17
N ASP A 138 -9.42 16.93 -19.16
CA ASP A 138 -8.27 17.71 -18.71
C ASP A 138 -7.26 16.84 -17.96
N GLU A 139 -6.04 17.34 -17.75
CA GLU A 139 -4.94 16.54 -17.17
C GLU A 139 -5.25 16.02 -15.75
N SER A 140 -5.99 16.78 -14.93
CA SER A 140 -6.42 16.32 -13.60
C SER A 140 -7.40 15.16 -13.70
N THR A 141 -8.34 15.24 -14.65
CA THR A 141 -9.29 14.16 -14.93
C THR A 141 -8.59 12.93 -15.50
N ILE A 142 -7.59 13.10 -16.38
CA ILE A 142 -6.77 11.99 -16.89
C ILE A 142 -6.07 11.25 -15.74
N ASN A 143 -5.42 11.98 -14.83
CA ASN A 143 -4.77 11.38 -13.65
C ASN A 143 -5.78 10.62 -12.75
N ASN A 144 -6.99 11.16 -12.57
CA ASN A 144 -8.04 10.50 -11.80
C ASN A 144 -8.55 9.21 -12.48
N LEU A 145 -8.75 9.27 -13.80
CA LEU A 145 -9.16 8.12 -14.62
C LEU A 145 -8.08 7.02 -14.65
N GLU A 146 -6.80 7.41 -14.67
CA GLU A 146 -5.68 6.50 -14.55
C GLU A 146 -5.73 5.72 -13.23
N ASN A 147 -5.78 6.41 -12.08
CA ASN A 147 -5.89 5.74 -10.77
C ASN A 147 -7.15 4.88 -10.65
N LEU A 148 -8.27 5.31 -11.23
CA LEU A 148 -9.50 4.53 -11.29
C LEU A 148 -9.30 3.21 -12.06
N LEU A 149 -8.68 3.27 -13.23
CA LEU A 149 -8.42 2.10 -14.06
C LEU A 149 -7.36 1.18 -13.46
N GLU A 150 -6.34 1.72 -12.78
CA GLU A 150 -5.38 0.93 -12.01
C GLU A 150 -6.06 0.16 -10.87
N ALA A 151 -6.89 0.83 -10.06
CA ALA A 151 -7.65 0.17 -8.99
C ALA A 151 -8.59 -0.93 -9.52
N ALA A 152 -9.20 -0.72 -10.70
CA ALA A 152 -10.02 -1.72 -11.35
C ALA A 152 -9.19 -2.90 -11.89
N MET A 153 -8.00 -2.63 -12.42
CA MET A 153 -7.04 -3.64 -12.89
C MET A 153 -6.58 -4.52 -11.73
N ASP A 154 -6.26 -3.93 -10.58
CA ASP A 154 -5.85 -4.66 -9.37
C ASP A 154 -6.97 -5.60 -8.88
N LEU A 155 -8.22 -5.11 -8.80
CA LEU A 155 -9.37 -5.96 -8.47
C LEU A 155 -9.58 -7.09 -9.48
N ASN A 156 -9.39 -6.82 -10.78
CA ASN A 156 -9.47 -7.84 -11.82
C ASN A 156 -8.38 -8.92 -11.65
N PHE A 157 -7.15 -8.50 -11.37
CA PHE A 157 -6.03 -9.40 -11.10
C PHE A 157 -6.29 -10.26 -9.86
N VAL A 158 -6.65 -9.66 -8.72
CA VAL A 158 -6.92 -10.38 -7.47
C VAL A 158 -8.00 -11.44 -7.66
N TYR A 159 -9.13 -11.10 -8.29
CA TYR A 159 -10.19 -12.07 -8.55
C TYR A 159 -9.71 -13.26 -9.40
N ARG A 160 -8.98 -12.98 -10.50
CA ARG A 160 -8.49 -14.02 -11.41
C ARG A 160 -7.45 -14.91 -10.74
N TYR A 161 -6.53 -14.32 -9.99
CA TYR A 161 -5.47 -15.01 -9.28
C TYR A 161 -6.04 -15.97 -8.23
N ILE A 162 -6.94 -15.51 -7.36
CA ILE A 162 -7.56 -16.36 -6.33
C ILE A 162 -8.45 -17.44 -6.95
N ARG A 163 -9.19 -17.10 -8.00
CA ARG A 163 -9.99 -18.09 -8.73
C ARG A 163 -9.12 -19.19 -9.35
N HIS A 164 -7.95 -18.83 -9.90
CA HIS A 164 -7.01 -19.80 -10.45
C HIS A 164 -6.59 -20.83 -9.39
N TYR A 165 -6.11 -20.39 -8.23
CA TYR A 165 -5.67 -21.30 -7.17
C TYR A 165 -6.81 -22.13 -6.58
N TYR A 166 -8.02 -21.57 -6.49
CA TYR A 166 -9.20 -22.31 -6.06
C TYR A 166 -9.57 -23.43 -7.03
N LEU A 167 -9.55 -23.16 -8.34
CA LEU A 167 -9.78 -24.20 -9.35
C LEU A 167 -8.65 -25.23 -9.37
N LEU A 168 -7.41 -24.78 -9.18
CA LEU A 168 -6.25 -25.65 -9.07
C LEU A 168 -6.39 -26.61 -7.88
N SER A 169 -6.77 -26.12 -6.70
CA SER A 169 -6.93 -26.93 -5.48
C SER A 169 -8.07 -27.95 -5.63
N LYS A 170 -9.19 -27.56 -6.24
CA LYS A 170 -10.29 -28.48 -6.60
C LYS A 170 -9.84 -29.58 -7.57
N ARG A 171 -9.09 -29.21 -8.61
CA ARG A 171 -8.61 -30.16 -9.64
C ARG A 171 -7.59 -31.16 -9.07
N THR A 172 -6.63 -30.69 -8.28
CA THR A 172 -5.59 -31.55 -7.69
C THR A 172 -6.04 -32.24 -6.40
N LYS A 173 -7.23 -31.88 -5.88
CA LYS A 173 -7.74 -32.30 -4.56
C LYS A 173 -6.72 -32.02 -3.44
N SER A 174 -5.95 -30.95 -3.58
CA SER A 174 -4.91 -30.58 -2.63
C SER A 174 -5.50 -29.90 -1.41
N TYR A 175 -5.51 -30.63 -0.30
CA TYR A 175 -5.91 -30.13 1.01
C TYR A 175 -5.12 -28.88 1.42
N LEU A 176 -3.79 -28.89 1.23
CA LEU A 176 -2.91 -27.81 1.65
C LEU A 176 -3.17 -26.51 0.88
N LEU A 177 -3.38 -26.60 -0.44
CA LEU A 177 -3.72 -25.42 -1.24
C LEU A 177 -5.05 -24.82 -0.81
N LEU A 178 -6.04 -25.67 -0.52
CA LEU A 178 -7.35 -25.21 -0.08
C LEU A 178 -7.29 -24.57 1.32
N ALA A 179 -6.52 -25.15 2.23
CA ALA A 179 -6.29 -24.61 3.57
C ALA A 179 -5.62 -23.23 3.50
N GLN A 180 -4.53 -23.11 2.74
CA GLN A 180 -3.82 -21.84 2.55
C GLN A 180 -4.75 -20.75 2.01
N LEU A 181 -5.53 -21.06 0.97
CA LEU A 181 -6.51 -20.13 0.44
C LEU A 181 -7.52 -19.69 1.50
N GLN A 182 -8.10 -20.63 2.24
CA GLN A 182 -9.09 -20.32 3.28
C GLN A 182 -8.52 -19.40 4.36
N MET A 183 -7.26 -19.61 4.76
CA MET A 183 -6.58 -18.81 5.78
C MET A 183 -6.31 -17.37 5.32
N ILE A 184 -5.92 -17.17 4.05
CA ILE A 184 -5.60 -15.83 3.52
C ILE A 184 -6.83 -15.08 3.00
N MET A 185 -7.94 -15.77 2.74
CA MET A 185 -9.15 -15.15 2.16
C MET A 185 -9.67 -13.92 2.93
N PRO A 186 -9.71 -13.89 4.28
CA PRO A 186 -10.16 -12.71 5.00
C PRO A 186 -9.32 -11.48 4.69
N ILE A 187 -7.99 -11.62 4.67
CA ILE A 187 -7.05 -10.53 4.38
C ILE A 187 -7.27 -10.04 2.94
N ILE A 188 -7.43 -10.94 1.98
CA ILE A 188 -7.70 -10.58 0.58
C ILE A 188 -9.03 -9.83 0.43
N LEU A 189 -10.08 -10.30 1.12
CA LEU A 189 -11.39 -9.63 1.07
C LEU A 189 -11.33 -8.23 1.66
N GLU A 190 -10.60 -8.05 2.77
CA GLU A 190 -10.39 -6.74 3.37
C GLU A 190 -9.68 -5.78 2.42
N GLN A 191 -8.60 -6.24 1.77
CA GLN A 191 -7.88 -5.47 0.74
C GLN A 191 -8.80 -5.14 -0.44
N ALA A 192 -9.55 -6.11 -0.96
CA ALA A 192 -10.47 -5.90 -2.07
C ALA A 192 -11.61 -4.91 -1.72
N SER A 193 -12.11 -4.94 -0.48
CA SER A 193 -13.10 -3.98 0.01
C SER A 193 -12.53 -2.56 0.16
N ALA A 194 -11.23 -2.40 0.39
CA ALA A 194 -10.58 -1.09 0.37
C ALA A 194 -10.61 -0.46 -1.04
N PHE A 195 -10.36 -1.26 -2.08
CA PHE A 195 -10.43 -0.80 -3.47
C PHE A 195 -11.84 -0.30 -3.86
N GLU A 196 -12.92 -0.81 -3.26
CA GLU A 196 -14.26 -0.25 -3.51
C GLU A 196 -14.35 1.24 -3.12
N GLY A 197 -13.73 1.61 -1.99
CA GLY A 197 -13.62 3.01 -1.57
C GLY A 197 -12.77 3.83 -2.54
N ALA A 198 -11.67 3.24 -3.04
CA ALA A 198 -10.77 3.87 -4.00
C ALA A 198 -11.46 4.17 -5.33
N ILE A 199 -12.21 3.20 -5.88
CA ILE A 199 -13.00 3.37 -7.11
C ILE A 199 -13.96 4.56 -6.96
N GLN A 200 -14.64 4.69 -5.82
CA GLN A 200 -15.53 5.84 -5.56
C GLN A 200 -14.79 7.16 -5.40
N ALA A 201 -13.63 7.17 -4.73
CA ALA A 201 -12.83 8.37 -4.55
C ALA A 201 -12.25 8.87 -5.89
N PHE A 202 -11.63 7.98 -6.67
CA PHE A 202 -11.02 8.30 -7.96
C PHE A 202 -12.05 8.76 -9.00
N SER A 203 -13.22 8.10 -9.05
CA SER A 203 -14.31 8.53 -9.95
C SER A 203 -14.88 9.92 -9.64
N LYS A 204 -14.79 10.38 -8.38
CA LYS A 204 -15.33 11.66 -7.92
C LYS A 204 -14.27 12.74 -7.67
N GLY A 205 -12.99 12.44 -7.82
CA GLY A 205 -11.92 13.39 -7.48
C GLY A 205 -11.81 13.69 -5.98
N GLN A 206 -12.23 12.77 -5.10
CA GLN A 206 -12.21 13.00 -3.65
C GLN A 206 -10.83 12.74 -3.04
N PRO A 207 -10.38 13.55 -2.06
CA PRO A 207 -9.13 13.29 -1.36
C PRO A 207 -9.18 11.96 -0.62
N ILE A 208 -8.08 11.21 -0.68
CA ILE A 208 -7.90 9.91 -0.02
C ILE A 208 -6.94 10.02 1.17
N GLY A 209 -6.94 9.00 2.04
CA GLY A 209 -6.08 8.97 3.23
C GLY A 209 -4.58 9.16 2.94
N ASP A 210 -4.08 8.50 1.88
CA ASP A 210 -2.69 8.59 1.41
C ASP A 210 -2.27 10.03 1.10
N GLY A 211 -3.23 10.90 0.73
CA GLY A 211 -2.98 12.33 0.49
C GLY A 211 -2.68 13.16 1.75
N ALA A 212 -2.56 12.56 2.93
CA ALA A 212 -2.33 13.29 4.18
C ALA A 212 -1.03 14.12 4.16
N GLY A 213 0.08 13.56 3.65
CA GLY A 213 1.35 14.29 3.55
C GLY A 213 1.28 15.43 2.53
N ALA A 214 0.66 15.20 1.38
CA ALA A 214 0.38 16.25 0.39
C ALA A 214 -0.50 17.37 0.96
N LEU A 215 -1.48 17.04 1.82
CA LEU A 215 -2.34 18.01 2.49
C LEU A 215 -1.57 18.83 3.54
N VAL A 216 -0.61 18.23 4.26
CA VAL A 216 0.31 18.96 5.14
C VAL A 216 1.11 19.99 4.34
N ALA A 217 1.70 19.59 3.21
CA ALA A 217 2.44 20.50 2.32
C ALA A 217 1.57 21.66 1.82
N ASN A 218 0.32 21.37 1.42
CA ASN A 218 -0.64 22.40 1.03
C ASN A 218 -0.92 23.41 2.15
N LYS A 219 -1.15 22.93 3.38
CA LYS A 219 -1.42 23.80 4.54
C LYS A 219 -0.23 24.69 4.93
N LEU A 220 1.01 24.23 4.74
CA LEU A 220 2.22 25.01 5.03
C LEU A 220 2.43 26.18 4.06
N VAL A 221 1.97 26.05 2.81
CA VAL A 221 2.22 27.02 1.74
C VAL A 221 1.12 28.06 1.60
N ARG A 222 -0.14 27.70 1.91
CA ARG A 222 -1.38 28.53 1.85
C ARG A 222 -1.22 29.96 1.28
N GLY A 223 -1.72 30.17 0.06
CA GLY A 223 -1.78 31.48 -0.58
C GLY A 223 -0.52 31.89 -1.36
N ARG A 224 0.41 30.95 -1.58
CA ARG A 224 1.59 31.14 -2.43
C ARG A 224 1.51 30.28 -3.68
N GLU A 225 2.20 30.73 -4.73
CA GLU A 225 2.26 30.03 -6.01
C GLU A 225 3.20 28.82 -5.95
N TRP A 226 2.74 27.71 -6.52
CA TRP A 226 3.52 26.50 -6.72
C TRP A 226 4.31 26.59 -8.03
N LYS A 227 5.61 26.31 -7.99
CA LYS A 227 6.49 26.25 -9.16
C LYS A 227 6.77 24.79 -9.52
N LYS A 228 6.81 24.46 -10.80
CA LYS A 228 7.22 23.12 -11.28
C LYS A 228 8.73 22.93 -11.09
N ILE A 229 9.15 21.70 -10.78
CA ILE A 229 10.57 21.36 -10.64
C ILE A 229 10.98 20.13 -11.44
N GLU A 230 10.24 19.04 -11.27
CA GLU A 230 10.49 17.76 -11.93
C GLU A 230 9.15 17.16 -12.37
N LYS A 231 9.21 16.03 -13.06
CA LYS A 231 8.03 15.29 -13.51
C LYS A 231 7.01 15.16 -12.37
N ASP A 232 5.83 15.73 -12.60
CA ASP A 232 4.67 15.61 -11.69
C ASP A 232 4.92 16.16 -10.27
N MET A 233 5.90 17.06 -10.11
CA MET A 233 6.29 17.63 -8.81
C MET A 233 6.27 19.16 -8.83
N VAL A 234 5.80 19.73 -7.73
CA VAL A 234 5.78 21.17 -7.50
C VAL A 234 6.44 21.52 -6.17
N PHE A 235 7.00 22.73 -6.09
CA PHE A 235 7.55 23.27 -4.86
C PHE A 235 7.12 24.73 -4.65
N ALA A 236 7.16 25.17 -3.40
CA ALA A 236 6.93 26.57 -3.03
C ALA A 236 7.87 26.98 -1.90
N GLU A 237 8.18 28.28 -1.87
CA GLU A 237 9.04 28.88 -0.84
C GLU A 237 8.18 29.52 0.24
N THR A 238 8.42 29.15 1.50
CA THR A 238 7.80 29.74 2.69
C THR A 238 8.83 30.06 3.77
N ASN A 239 8.42 30.82 4.78
CA ASN A 239 9.24 31.11 5.95
C ASN A 239 8.53 30.59 7.20
N ILE A 240 9.25 29.84 8.03
CA ILE A 240 8.77 29.34 9.33
C ILE A 240 9.81 29.73 10.36
N ASP A 241 9.42 30.49 11.39
CA ASP A 241 10.30 30.88 12.51
C ASP A 241 11.68 31.37 12.04
N SER A 242 11.69 32.36 11.12
CA SER A 242 12.91 32.97 10.53
C SER A 242 13.83 32.01 9.75
N ARG A 243 13.31 30.86 9.29
CA ARG A 243 14.02 29.91 8.42
C ARG A 243 13.41 29.87 7.04
N LYS A 244 14.24 29.66 6.02
CA LYS A 244 13.79 29.52 4.64
C LYS A 244 13.36 28.08 4.40
N VAL A 245 12.10 27.88 4.03
CA VAL A 245 11.50 26.55 3.89
C VAL A 245 11.06 26.31 2.45
N TYR A 246 11.57 25.26 1.83
CA TYR A 246 11.11 24.76 0.54
C TYR A 246 10.16 23.60 0.78
N VAL A 247 8.90 23.77 0.40
CA VAL A 247 7.88 22.74 0.54
C VAL A 247 7.65 22.08 -0.80
N LEU A 248 7.65 20.75 -0.87
CA LEU A 248 7.36 19.96 -2.08
C LEU A 248 6.12 19.10 -1.89
N LYS A 249 5.42 18.84 -3.00
CA LYS A 249 4.38 17.81 -3.14
C LYS A 249 4.22 17.43 -4.62
N ALA A 250 3.47 16.38 -4.91
CA ALA A 250 3.06 16.07 -6.28
C ALA A 250 2.13 17.17 -6.86
N GLU A 251 2.03 17.21 -8.18
CA GLU A 251 1.12 18.11 -8.90
C GLU A 251 -0.33 17.62 -8.78
N GLY A 252 -1.20 18.47 -8.20
CA GLY A 252 -2.63 18.21 -7.97
C GLY A 252 -3.52 19.28 -8.62
N PRO A 253 -4.87 19.13 -8.59
CA PRO A 253 -5.66 18.21 -7.76
C PRO A 253 -5.94 16.84 -8.39
N GLY A 254 -5.29 16.49 -9.49
CA GLY A 254 -5.37 15.15 -10.07
C GLY A 254 -4.65 14.13 -9.20
N GLY A 255 -5.09 12.88 -9.25
CA GLY A 255 -4.48 11.82 -8.47
C GLY A 255 -3.09 11.48 -8.96
N ASN A 256 -2.07 11.87 -8.20
CA ASN A 256 -0.68 11.83 -8.61
C ASN A 256 0.22 11.61 -7.40
N VAL A 257 1.29 10.83 -7.55
CA VAL A 257 2.31 10.59 -6.51
C VAL A 257 3.65 11.23 -6.86
N GLY A 258 3.83 11.64 -8.11
CA GLY A 258 5.01 12.34 -8.60
C GLY A 258 6.33 11.58 -8.43
N LYS A 259 7.43 12.34 -8.54
CA LYS A 259 8.80 11.87 -8.38
C LYS A 259 9.58 12.65 -7.31
N PRO A 260 9.26 12.44 -6.02
CA PRO A 260 9.86 13.21 -4.94
C PRO A 260 11.38 13.04 -4.83
N GLY A 261 11.94 11.88 -5.18
CA GLY A 261 13.39 11.66 -5.16
C GLY A 261 14.13 12.47 -6.22
N ASP A 262 13.59 12.54 -7.43
CA ASP A 262 14.13 13.39 -8.50
C ASP A 262 13.99 14.87 -8.10
N ALA A 263 12.81 15.29 -7.62
CA ALA A 263 12.55 16.67 -7.21
C ALA A 263 13.44 17.16 -6.06
N ILE A 264 13.63 16.35 -5.02
CA ILE A 264 14.52 16.68 -3.90
C ILE A 264 15.97 16.79 -4.39
N THR A 265 16.38 15.90 -5.29
CA THR A 265 17.74 15.93 -5.87
C THR A 265 17.97 17.22 -6.64
N THR A 266 17.10 17.53 -7.59
CA THR A 266 17.17 18.76 -8.39
C THR A 266 17.14 20.01 -7.51
N LEU A 267 16.31 20.03 -6.47
CA LEU A 267 16.25 21.18 -5.55
C LEU A 267 17.57 21.38 -4.81
N ILE A 268 18.16 20.32 -4.25
CA ILE A 268 19.43 20.40 -3.51
C ILE A 268 20.57 20.84 -4.44
N GLU A 269 20.61 20.32 -5.66
CA GLU A 269 21.65 20.66 -6.66
C GLU A 269 21.51 22.11 -7.16
N ASN A 270 20.29 22.60 -7.35
CA ASN A 270 20.03 24.00 -7.70
C ASN A 270 20.42 24.97 -6.58
N LEU A 271 20.11 24.63 -5.32
CA LEU A 271 20.51 25.43 -4.15
C LEU A 271 22.04 25.52 -4.03
N LYS A 272 22.73 24.40 -4.20
CA LYS A 272 24.20 24.32 -4.22
C LYS A 272 24.83 25.19 -5.31
N SER A 273 24.22 25.22 -6.49
CA SER A 273 24.75 25.95 -7.65
C SER A 273 24.52 27.46 -7.56
N SER A 274 23.54 27.90 -6.78
CA SER A 274 23.13 29.30 -6.65
C SER A 274 23.84 30.04 -5.49
N ASP A 275 25.03 29.58 -5.08
CA ASP A 275 25.80 30.08 -3.92
C ASP A 275 25.01 30.08 -2.59
N SER A 276 23.91 29.33 -2.53
CA SER A 276 23.11 29.17 -1.32
C SER A 276 23.65 28.00 -0.49
N SER A 277 23.60 28.15 0.84
CA SER A 277 23.96 27.07 1.76
C SER A 277 23.18 25.78 1.46
N LYS A 278 23.82 24.63 1.67
CA LYS A 278 23.12 23.34 1.61
C LYS A 278 21.96 23.34 2.63
N PRO A 279 20.84 22.62 2.37
CA PRO A 279 19.81 22.44 3.37
C PRO A 279 20.38 21.84 4.65
N SER A 280 19.96 22.40 5.79
CA SER A 280 20.34 21.90 7.11
C SER A 280 19.52 20.66 7.52
N LEU A 281 18.34 20.49 6.91
CA LEU A 281 17.36 19.48 7.31
C LEU A 281 16.38 19.17 6.16
N ILE A 282 16.04 17.88 5.99
CA ILE A 282 14.90 17.42 5.20
C ILE A 282 13.89 16.77 6.14
N ILE A 283 12.62 17.16 6.03
CA ILE A 283 11.49 16.55 6.74
C ILE A 283 10.55 15.94 5.71
N MET A 284 10.40 14.63 5.73
CA MET A 284 9.41 13.91 4.93
C MET A 284 8.14 13.72 5.74
N VAL A 285 7.00 13.98 5.09
CA VAL A 285 5.68 13.83 5.69
C VAL A 285 4.87 12.89 4.83
N ASP A 286 4.46 11.75 5.39
CA ASP A 286 3.75 10.71 4.65
C ASP A 286 2.60 10.12 5.49
N ALA A 287 1.68 9.41 4.86
CA ALA A 287 0.78 8.52 5.56
C ALA A 287 1.47 7.16 5.80
N ALA A 288 1.20 6.51 6.94
CA ALA A 288 1.79 5.21 7.25
C ALA A 288 0.76 4.25 7.83
N LEU A 289 0.93 2.97 7.49
CA LEU A 289 0.08 1.90 8.02
C LEU A 289 0.19 1.82 9.55
N LYS A 290 -0.95 1.95 10.21
CA LYS A 290 -1.10 1.80 11.65
C LYS A 290 -1.09 0.33 12.03
N PHE A 291 -0.59 0.02 13.22
CA PHE A 291 -0.75 -1.31 13.78
C PHE A 291 -2.18 -1.52 14.31
N GLU A 292 -2.57 -2.80 14.41
CA GLU A 292 -3.81 -3.15 15.10
C GLU A 292 -3.76 -2.68 16.55
N GLY A 293 -4.78 -1.92 16.96
CA GLY A 293 -4.83 -1.25 18.27
C GLY A 293 -4.38 0.21 18.27
N GLU A 294 -3.75 0.72 17.21
CA GLU A 294 -3.42 2.14 17.07
C GLU A 294 -4.59 2.96 16.51
N LYS A 295 -4.65 4.24 16.88
CA LYS A 295 -5.72 5.14 16.41
C LYS A 295 -5.36 5.73 15.06
N THR A 296 -6.37 5.84 14.20
CA THR A 296 -6.29 6.59 12.95
C THR A 296 -6.02 8.07 13.25
N GLY A 297 -5.13 8.69 12.47
CA GLY A 297 -4.75 10.10 12.64
C GLY A 297 -3.74 10.36 13.77
N ASP A 298 -3.24 9.32 14.43
CA ASP A 298 -2.09 9.48 15.33
C ASP A 298 -0.83 9.82 14.54
N VAL A 299 0.05 10.62 15.12
CA VAL A 299 1.27 11.10 14.46
C VAL A 299 2.49 10.53 15.16
N ALA A 300 3.41 9.98 14.38
CA ALA A 300 4.70 9.52 14.85
C ALA A 300 5.84 10.24 14.12
N GLU A 301 7.01 10.27 14.73
CA GLU A 301 8.23 10.85 14.16
C GLU A 301 9.35 9.82 14.11
N GLY A 302 10.25 9.97 13.14
CA GLY A 302 11.36 9.05 12.93
C GLY A 302 12.48 9.65 12.10
N ILE A 303 13.44 8.81 11.74
CA ILE A 303 14.60 9.15 10.91
C ILE A 303 14.57 8.27 9.67
N GLY A 304 14.81 8.86 8.50
CA GLY A 304 14.84 8.17 7.21
C GLY A 304 13.77 8.64 6.24
N ALA A 305 13.81 8.08 5.03
CA ALA A 305 12.87 8.44 3.96
C ALA A 305 11.50 7.79 4.20
N ALA A 306 10.51 8.60 4.58
CA ALA A 306 9.12 8.17 4.69
C ALA A 306 8.43 8.32 3.33
N ILE A 307 8.39 7.22 2.59
CA ILE A 307 7.71 7.11 1.30
C ILE A 307 7.29 5.65 1.06
N GLY A 308 6.05 5.45 0.60
CA GLY A 308 5.56 4.17 0.12
C GLY A 308 6.11 3.74 -1.26
N GLY A 309 5.56 2.66 -1.80
CA GLY A 309 5.86 2.19 -3.16
C GLY A 309 7.04 1.22 -3.27
N ILE A 310 7.55 1.06 -4.50
CA ILE A 310 8.48 -0.02 -4.90
C ILE A 310 9.93 0.25 -4.42
N GLY A 311 10.20 1.43 -3.85
CA GLY A 311 11.48 1.77 -3.21
C GLY A 311 12.49 2.51 -4.08
N VAL A 312 12.19 2.77 -5.36
CA VAL A 312 13.05 3.57 -6.24
C VAL A 312 13.23 5.00 -5.71
N GLU A 313 12.13 5.69 -5.42
CA GLU A 313 12.18 7.07 -4.91
C GLU A 313 12.82 7.12 -3.52
N ARG A 314 12.54 6.14 -2.66
CA ARG A 314 13.20 5.99 -1.36
C ARG A 314 14.73 5.94 -1.50
N PHE A 315 15.23 5.10 -2.42
CA PHE A 315 16.66 4.96 -2.68
C PHE A 315 17.28 6.28 -3.12
N LYS A 316 16.67 7.00 -4.07
CA LYS A 316 17.18 8.28 -4.57
C LYS A 316 17.27 9.33 -3.45
N ILE A 317 16.26 9.40 -2.59
CA ILE A 317 16.23 10.32 -1.44
C ILE A 317 17.34 9.99 -0.44
N GLU A 318 17.50 8.71 -0.09
CA GLU A 318 18.56 8.26 0.82
C GLU A 318 19.95 8.51 0.23
N GLU A 319 20.13 8.29 -1.08
CA GLU A 319 21.39 8.54 -1.79
C GLU A 319 21.76 10.02 -1.76
N VAL A 320 20.83 10.92 -2.12
CA VAL A 320 21.12 12.36 -2.14
C VAL A 320 21.33 12.93 -0.73
N ALA A 321 20.53 12.49 0.24
CA ALA A 321 20.71 12.88 1.64
C ALA A 321 22.08 12.43 2.18
N ASN A 322 22.52 11.22 1.85
CA ASN A 322 23.83 10.70 2.24
C ASN A 322 24.99 11.40 1.52
N LYS A 323 24.85 11.70 0.21
CA LYS A 323 25.83 12.43 -0.60
C LYS A 323 26.15 13.80 0.01
N TYR A 324 25.12 14.53 0.46
CA TYR A 324 25.28 15.88 1.02
C TYR A 324 25.32 15.94 2.55
N LYS A 325 25.20 14.78 3.22
CA LYS A 325 25.16 14.65 4.69
C LYS A 325 24.09 15.57 5.29
N ILE A 326 22.86 15.43 4.80
CA ILE A 326 21.70 16.18 5.28
C ILE A 326 20.87 15.24 6.18
N PRO A 327 20.56 15.64 7.43
CA PRO A 327 19.65 14.90 8.29
C PRO A 327 18.28 14.73 7.64
N LEU A 328 17.74 13.51 7.71
CA LEU A 328 16.46 13.14 7.12
C LEU A 328 15.49 12.68 8.21
N PHE A 329 14.51 13.53 8.50
CA PHE A 329 13.46 13.27 9.47
C PHE A 329 12.17 12.85 8.77
N ALA A 330 11.37 12.05 9.46
CA ALA A 330 10.06 11.60 9.01
C ALA A 330 8.98 11.99 10.01
N VAL A 331 7.83 12.43 9.52
CA VAL A 331 6.59 12.58 10.27
C VAL A 331 5.54 11.77 9.55
N VAL A 332 4.95 10.78 10.23
CA VAL A 332 3.96 9.90 9.63
C VAL A 332 2.60 10.04 10.29
N ILE A 333 1.54 10.06 9.47
CA ILE A 333 0.15 10.10 9.91
C ILE A 333 -0.42 8.69 9.76
N LYS A 334 -0.87 8.11 10.88
CA LYS A 334 -1.26 6.70 10.95
C LYS A 334 -2.65 6.43 10.38
N GLU A 335 -2.75 5.44 9.51
CA GLU A 335 -4.00 5.00 8.92
C GLU A 335 -4.01 3.50 8.60
N SER A 336 -5.16 2.89 8.44
CA SER A 336 -5.27 1.52 7.91
C SER A 336 -5.16 1.50 6.39
N LEU A 337 -4.87 0.33 5.82
CA LEU A 337 -4.85 0.15 4.36
C LEU A 337 -6.17 0.57 3.71
N ARG A 338 -7.29 0.31 4.38
CA ARG A 338 -8.61 0.73 3.91
C ARG A 338 -8.73 2.25 3.85
N GLU A 339 -8.21 2.94 4.85
CA GLU A 339 -8.29 4.39 4.96
C GLU A 339 -7.40 5.08 3.93
N ALA A 340 -6.21 4.53 3.66
CA ALA A 340 -5.24 5.05 2.71
C ALA A 340 -5.82 5.30 1.31
N ILE A 341 -6.59 4.35 0.80
CA ILE A 341 -7.13 4.41 -0.56
C ILE A 341 -8.60 4.80 -0.62
N SER A 342 -9.25 5.09 0.51
CA SER A 342 -10.66 5.52 0.57
C SER A 342 -10.78 7.03 0.84
N PRO A 343 -11.97 7.65 0.68
CA PRO A 343 -12.14 9.05 1.01
C PRO A 343 -11.62 9.40 2.41
N MET A 344 -10.82 10.47 2.48
CA MET A 344 -10.08 10.86 3.68
C MET A 344 -11.02 11.02 4.88
N LYS A 345 -10.74 10.29 5.95
CA LYS A 345 -11.47 10.38 7.20
C LYS A 345 -11.15 11.66 7.96
N LYS A 346 -12.09 12.10 8.79
CA LYS A 346 -11.93 13.28 9.65
C LYS A 346 -10.72 13.15 10.58
N GLU A 347 -10.50 11.95 11.11
CA GLU A 347 -9.40 11.64 12.02
C GLU A 347 -8.03 11.85 11.36
N ILE A 348 -7.89 11.50 10.07
CA ILE A 348 -6.67 11.76 9.29
C ILE A 348 -6.47 13.27 9.10
N TYR A 349 -7.54 13.99 8.77
CA TYR A 349 -7.50 15.45 8.65
C TYR A 349 -7.11 16.13 9.96
N GLU A 350 -7.57 15.64 11.12
CA GLU A 350 -7.14 16.10 12.44
C GLU A 350 -5.67 15.72 12.72
N GLY A 351 -5.21 14.56 12.23
CA GLY A 351 -3.81 14.14 12.26
C GLY A 351 -2.88 15.08 11.49
N VAL A 352 -3.33 15.64 10.36
CA VAL A 352 -2.59 16.65 9.59
C VAL A 352 -2.27 17.88 10.43
N GLU A 353 -3.19 18.35 11.29
CA GLU A 353 -2.92 19.50 12.17
C GLU A 353 -1.85 19.16 13.22
N LYS A 354 -1.92 17.98 13.82
CA LYS A 354 -0.89 17.49 14.75
C LYS A 354 0.48 17.34 14.07
N ALA A 355 0.50 16.93 12.80
CA ALA A 355 1.73 16.82 12.02
C ALA A 355 2.39 18.19 11.80
N LEU A 356 1.62 19.25 11.53
CA LEU A 356 2.13 20.62 11.41
C LEU A 356 2.83 21.10 12.69
N GLU A 357 2.25 20.81 13.86
CA GLU A 357 2.88 21.11 15.15
C GLU A 357 4.19 20.35 15.34
N ARG A 358 4.21 19.06 14.96
CA ARG A 358 5.41 18.22 15.04
C ARG A 358 6.53 18.72 14.15
N ILE A 359 6.21 19.13 12.92
CA ILE A 359 7.15 19.71 11.96
C ILE A 359 7.80 20.98 12.53
N LYS A 360 6.99 21.92 13.06
CA LYS A 360 7.52 23.15 13.68
C LYS A 360 8.48 22.84 14.82
N ARG A 361 8.15 21.86 15.66
CA ARG A 361 9.02 21.43 16.76
C ARG A 361 10.35 20.85 16.24
N ILE A 362 10.31 19.95 15.27
CA ILE A 362 11.51 19.35 14.66
C ILE A 362 12.41 20.44 14.07
N ILE A 363 11.83 21.41 13.36
CA ILE A 363 12.58 22.55 12.80
C ILE A 363 13.29 23.32 13.91
N ASN A 364 12.57 23.67 14.98
CA ASN A 364 13.13 24.48 16.07
C ASN A 364 14.22 23.74 16.86
N GLU A 365 14.11 22.43 17.04
CA GLU A 365 15.08 21.62 17.78
C GLU A 365 16.36 21.31 16.98
N ASN A 366 16.28 21.28 15.64
CA ASN A 366 17.34 20.75 14.78
C ASN A 366 17.96 21.77 13.81
N THR A 367 17.51 23.03 13.82
CA THR A 367 18.02 24.06 12.90
C THR A 367 18.14 25.44 13.57
N LYS A 368 18.96 26.31 13.00
CA LYS A 368 19.18 27.69 13.46
C LYS A 368 18.42 28.69 12.60
N GLU A 369 18.24 29.91 13.09
CA GLU A 369 17.68 31.00 12.29
C GLU A 369 18.52 31.24 11.03
N GLY A 370 17.86 31.51 9.90
CA GLY A 370 18.50 31.65 8.60
C GLY A 370 18.83 30.32 7.88
N ASP A 371 18.68 29.17 8.55
CA ASP A 371 18.88 27.87 7.90
C ASP A 371 17.82 27.59 6.82
N ILE A 372 18.20 26.73 5.89
CA ILE A 372 17.33 26.22 4.82
C ILE A 372 16.81 24.84 5.20
N VAL A 373 15.48 24.67 5.14
CA VAL A 373 14.79 23.40 5.40
C VAL A 373 14.00 22.97 4.18
N ILE A 374 14.02 21.68 3.88
CA ILE A 374 13.15 21.08 2.86
C ILE A 374 12.05 20.29 3.59
N ILE A 375 10.79 20.49 3.21
CA ILE A 375 9.65 19.70 3.68
C ILE A 375 9.01 19.03 2.47
N ALA A 376 8.99 17.70 2.42
CA ALA A 376 8.36 16.96 1.33
C ALA A 376 7.08 16.31 1.83
N GLY A 377 5.93 16.81 1.37
CA GLY A 377 4.63 16.16 1.56
C GLY A 377 4.43 15.07 0.51
N ILE A 378 4.53 13.83 0.96
CA ILE A 378 4.37 12.62 0.16
C ILE A 378 2.92 12.16 0.19
N GLY A 379 2.51 11.47 -0.87
CA GLY A 379 1.17 10.90 -1.00
C GLY A 379 0.37 11.47 -2.17
N ASN A 380 -0.75 10.82 -2.46
CA ASN A 380 -1.59 11.12 -3.60
C ASN A 380 -2.27 12.50 -3.51
N THR A 381 -2.18 13.31 -4.56
CA THR A 381 -2.74 14.67 -4.60
C THR A 381 -4.18 14.79 -5.10
N ILE A 382 -4.89 13.67 -5.27
CA ILE A 382 -6.30 13.71 -5.68
C ILE A 382 -7.10 14.62 -4.74
N GLY A 383 -7.84 15.58 -5.31
CA GLY A 383 -8.67 16.52 -4.54
C GLY A 383 -7.87 17.50 -3.66
N ILE A 384 -6.54 17.61 -3.84
CA ILE A 384 -5.65 18.51 -3.07
C ILE A 384 -4.93 19.46 -4.02
N ALA A 385 -5.33 20.74 -4.03
CA ALA A 385 -4.74 21.80 -4.85
C ALA A 385 -4.04 22.87 -4.01
#